data_AF-A0A3M7SJ59-F1
#
_entry.id   AF-A0A3M7SJ59-F1
#
_cell.length_a   1.000
_cell.length_b   1.000
_cell.length_c   1.000
_cell.angle_alpha   90.00
_cell.angle_beta   90.00
_cell.angle_gamma   90.00
#
_symmetry.space_group_name_H-M   'P 1'
#
loop_
_entity.id
_entity.type
_entity.pdbx_description
1 polymer ?
#
loop_
_entity_poly.entity_id
_entity_poly.type
_entity_poly.pdbx_seq_one_letter_code
_entity_poly.pdbx_strand_id
1 'polypeptide(L)'
;MEPCQSSIRITKRKRDSEDEEEDWSLKKFKKEKIRHCIIDENLIKNGNWHQFFDNVRIAAVDPVGATKDGKVIPRHYHILGIPKVFKRAARDMRNDALEALGIDPTKKHVIQKIHYNWINDTEHFDNLVKYCKKKTVLVENENVLYESVTNKILDNIQKMKEADKFTKEEMAQFKSMYPDAMDWKKANNFHCFKLNAA
;
A
#
# COMPACT_ATOMS: atom_id res chain seq x y z
N MET A 1 -57.55 19.56 -31.97
CA MET A 1 -56.27 19.21 -32.61
C MET A 1 -55.19 19.84 -31.77
N GLU A 2 -54.59 19.06 -30.88
CA GLU A 2 -53.59 19.55 -29.92
C GLU A 2 -52.16 19.26 -30.40
N PRO A 3 -51.20 20.16 -30.13
CA PRO A 3 -49.83 20.02 -30.60
C PRO A 3 -49.01 19.05 -29.76
N CYS A 4 -48.20 18.28 -30.47
CA CYS A 4 -47.31 17.22 -30.00
C CYS A 4 -46.19 17.77 -29.09
N GLN A 5 -46.18 17.39 -27.80
CA GLN A 5 -45.06 17.61 -26.89
C GLN A 5 -43.98 16.54 -27.13
N SER A 6 -42.86 16.90 -27.74
CA SER A 6 -41.68 16.04 -27.85
C SER A 6 -40.92 16.03 -26.51
N SER A 7 -41.20 15.04 -25.66
CA SER A 7 -40.33 14.74 -24.51
C SER A 7 -39.11 13.94 -24.98
N ILE A 8 -37.91 14.53 -24.86
CA ILE A 8 -36.65 13.83 -25.10
C ILE A 8 -36.49 12.75 -24.01
N ARG A 9 -36.77 11.48 -24.36
CA ARG A 9 -36.44 10.32 -23.53
C ARG A 9 -34.97 9.98 -23.74
N ILE A 10 -34.12 10.38 -22.79
CA ILE A 10 -32.73 9.94 -22.72
C ILE A 10 -32.73 8.46 -22.33
N THR A 11 -32.53 7.58 -23.32
CA THR A 11 -32.29 6.15 -23.09
C THR A 11 -30.85 5.97 -22.60
N LYS A 12 -30.69 5.59 -21.32
CA LYS A 12 -29.40 5.07 -20.82
C LYS A 12 -29.11 3.76 -21.57
N ARG A 13 -28.11 3.77 -22.45
CA ARG A 13 -27.57 2.54 -23.04
C ARG A 13 -27.08 1.63 -21.91
N LYS A 14 -27.62 0.41 -21.85
CA LYS A 14 -26.95 -0.71 -21.18
C LYS A 14 -25.59 -0.86 -21.87
N ARG A 15 -24.51 -0.70 -21.10
CA ARG A 15 -23.20 -1.18 -21.53
C ARG A 15 -23.11 -2.57 -20.90
N ASP A 16 -23.35 -3.58 -21.72
CA ASP A 16 -22.93 -4.93 -21.44
C ASP A 16 -21.42 -4.88 -21.23
N SER A 17 -20.99 -5.22 -20.02
CA SER A 17 -19.63 -5.61 -19.72
C SER A 17 -19.73 -6.99 -19.09
N GLU A 18 -19.94 -7.96 -19.98
CA GLU A 18 -19.41 -9.31 -19.79
C GLU A 18 -17.91 -9.14 -19.50
N ASP A 19 -17.48 -9.75 -18.38
CA ASP A 19 -16.11 -9.88 -17.81
C ASP A 19 -16.01 -9.48 -16.31
N GLU A 20 -17.09 -9.65 -15.52
CA GLU A 20 -17.04 -9.62 -14.05
C GLU A 20 -16.85 -11.02 -13.40
N GLU A 21 -16.04 -11.89 -14.03
CA GLU A 21 -15.52 -13.09 -13.37
C GLU A 21 -13.99 -13.06 -13.18
N GLU A 22 -13.35 -11.88 -13.27
CA GLU A 22 -11.98 -11.71 -12.81
C GLU A 22 -11.90 -11.59 -11.28
N ASP A 23 -11.91 -12.78 -10.68
CA ASP A 23 -11.03 -13.18 -9.60
C ASP A 23 -11.21 -12.45 -8.25
N TRP A 24 -12.29 -12.82 -7.56
CA TRP A 24 -12.52 -12.52 -6.14
C TRP A 24 -11.37 -12.97 -5.21
N SER A 25 -10.44 -13.82 -5.67
CA SER A 25 -9.32 -14.31 -4.86
C SER A 25 -8.21 -13.25 -4.68
N LEU A 26 -8.01 -12.35 -5.65
CA LEU A 26 -6.96 -11.32 -5.59
C LEU A 26 -7.29 -10.16 -4.63
N LYS A 27 -8.55 -9.96 -4.24
CA LYS A 27 -8.94 -9.00 -3.20
C LYS A 27 -8.55 -9.44 -1.77
N LYS A 28 -8.33 -10.73 -1.53
CA LYS A 28 -7.93 -11.25 -0.20
C LYS A 28 -6.47 -10.98 0.17
N PHE A 29 -5.63 -10.58 -0.79
CA PHE A 29 -4.23 -10.22 -0.54
C PHE A 29 -3.98 -8.71 -0.49
N LYS A 30 -4.94 -7.91 0.00
CA LYS A 30 -4.53 -6.68 0.70
C LYS A 30 -3.84 -7.11 1.99
N LYS A 31 -2.58 -7.56 1.89
CA LYS A 31 -1.67 -7.66 3.03
C LYS A 31 -1.85 -6.37 3.82
N GLU A 32 -2.35 -6.52 5.03
CA GLU A 32 -2.54 -5.44 5.97
C GLU A 32 -1.20 -4.72 6.14
N LYS A 33 -1.04 -3.58 5.46
CA LYS A 33 0.24 -2.88 5.41
C LYS A 33 0.36 -1.96 6.61
N ILE A 34 1.49 -2.04 7.30
CA ILE A 34 1.87 -1.04 8.29
C ILE A 34 1.89 0.34 7.62
N ARG A 35 1.32 1.32 8.31
CA ARG A 35 1.29 2.73 7.91
C ARG A 35 1.93 3.58 8.97
N HIS A 36 2.44 4.73 8.53
CA HIS A 36 2.69 5.83 9.45
C HIS A 36 1.43 6.66 9.58
N CYS A 37 0.83 6.60 10.77
CA CYS A 37 -0.40 7.27 11.11
C CYS A 37 -0.14 8.42 12.07
N ILE A 38 -0.70 9.59 11.77
CA ILE A 38 -0.56 10.79 12.58
C ILE A 38 -1.95 11.25 13.04
N ILE A 39 -2.10 11.48 14.33
CA ILE A 39 -3.37 11.91 14.93
C ILE A 39 -3.11 13.07 15.90
N ASP A 40 -3.87 14.15 15.77
CA ASP A 40 -3.85 15.25 16.73
C ASP A 40 -4.32 14.76 18.11
N GLU A 41 -3.54 15.09 19.16
CA GLU A 41 -3.85 14.72 20.54
C GLU A 41 -5.23 15.23 20.99
N ASN A 42 -5.68 16.37 20.46
CA ASN A 42 -6.97 16.96 20.81
C ASN A 42 -8.16 16.07 20.44
N LEU A 43 -7.99 15.18 19.46
CA LEU A 43 -9.04 14.26 19.00
C LEU A 43 -9.13 12.98 19.84
N ILE A 44 -8.04 12.63 20.54
CA ILE A 44 -7.95 11.40 21.34
C ILE A 44 -7.52 11.77 22.76
N LYS A 45 -8.42 12.48 23.46
CA LYS A 45 -8.32 12.66 24.91
C LYS A 45 -8.43 11.28 25.56
N ASN A 46 -7.41 10.90 26.36
CA ASN A 46 -7.28 9.64 27.11
C ASN A 46 -6.60 8.45 26.41
N GLY A 47 -5.93 8.64 25.26
CA GLY A 47 -5.06 7.59 24.71
C GLY A 47 -5.80 6.40 24.07
N ASN A 48 -7.05 6.60 23.67
CA ASN A 48 -7.92 5.61 23.03
C ASN A 48 -7.52 5.27 21.58
N TRP A 49 -6.29 5.63 21.17
CA TRP A 49 -5.83 5.47 19.79
C TRP A 49 -5.69 3.99 19.39
N HIS A 50 -5.42 3.12 20.37
CA HIS A 50 -5.23 1.69 20.18
C HIS A 50 -6.45 1.01 19.53
N GLN A 51 -7.66 1.54 19.75
CA GLN A 51 -8.87 0.96 19.16
C GLN A 51 -8.87 0.98 17.62
N PHE A 52 -8.13 1.90 17.00
CA PHE A 52 -8.13 2.12 15.54
C PHE A 52 -7.08 1.29 14.79
N PHE A 53 -6.17 0.63 15.50
CA PHE A 53 -5.01 -0.05 14.90
C PHE A 53 -4.85 -1.45 15.43
N ASP A 54 -4.41 -2.34 14.54
CA ASP A 54 -3.88 -3.65 14.86
C ASP A 54 -2.37 -3.67 14.62
N ASN A 55 -1.68 -4.65 15.19
CA ASN A 55 -0.25 -4.93 14.97
C ASN A 55 0.62 -3.66 14.97
N VAL A 56 0.59 -2.95 16.10
CA VAL A 56 1.33 -1.71 16.27
C VAL A 56 2.79 -2.03 16.60
N ARG A 57 3.71 -1.58 15.76
CA ARG A 57 5.16 -1.65 15.99
C ARG A 57 5.62 -0.65 17.04
N ILE A 58 5.18 0.60 16.90
CA ILE A 58 5.52 1.67 17.84
C ILE A 58 4.43 2.73 17.81
N ALA A 59 4.08 3.23 18.99
CA ALA A 59 3.25 4.41 19.15
C ALA A 59 3.99 5.40 20.06
N ALA A 60 4.11 6.64 19.62
CA ALA A 60 4.77 7.69 20.38
C ALA A 60 4.03 9.02 20.23
N VAL A 61 4.12 9.88 21.24
CA VAL A 61 3.49 11.21 21.25
C VAL A 61 4.56 12.30 21.32
N ASP A 62 4.35 13.39 20.61
CA ASP A 62 5.21 14.57 20.70
C ASP A 62 5.42 15.00 22.16
N PRO A 63 6.67 15.37 22.54
CA PRO A 63 6.98 15.79 23.89
C PRO A 63 6.17 17.03 24.28
N VAL A 64 5.86 17.14 25.57
CA VAL A 64 5.14 18.29 26.11
C VAL A 64 6.01 19.54 25.93
N GLY A 65 5.42 20.65 25.47
CA GLY A 65 6.12 21.92 25.35
C GLY A 65 6.99 22.07 24.09
N ALA A 66 6.81 21.21 23.07
CA ALA A 66 7.45 21.43 21.78
C ALA A 66 7.03 22.79 21.19
N THR A 67 7.97 23.72 21.11
CA THR A 67 7.77 25.03 20.48
C THR A 67 8.62 25.15 19.24
N LYS A 68 8.02 25.56 18.13
CA LYS A 68 8.73 25.98 16.93
C LYS A 68 8.42 27.45 16.69
N ASP A 69 9.46 28.27 16.56
CA ASP A 69 9.34 29.72 16.32
C ASP A 69 8.45 30.43 17.37
N GLY A 70 8.55 30.01 18.64
CA GLY A 70 7.77 30.58 19.76
C GLY A 70 6.28 30.19 19.80
N LYS A 71 5.80 29.37 18.86
CA LYS A 71 4.44 28.82 18.88
C LYS A 71 4.43 27.41 19.45
N VAL A 72 3.49 27.14 20.35
CA VAL A 72 3.21 25.78 20.85
C VAL A 72 2.73 24.94 19.67
N ILE A 73 3.49 23.89 19.35
CA ILE A 73 3.13 22.96 18.29
C ILE A 73 2.01 22.06 18.83
N PRO A 74 0.91 21.86 18.07
CA PRO A 74 -0.08 20.86 18.42
C PRO A 74 0.61 19.50 18.58
N ARG A 75 0.32 18.80 19.66
CA ARG A 75 0.93 17.50 19.93
C ARG A 75 0.26 16.44 19.09
N HIS A 76 1.03 15.58 18.46
CA HIS A 76 0.51 14.49 17.66
C HIS A 76 0.96 13.12 18.20
N TYR A 77 0.06 12.16 18.08
CA TYR A 77 0.39 10.74 18.14
C TYR A 77 0.94 10.30 16.79
N HIS A 78 2.11 9.68 16.81
CA HIS A 78 2.73 8.99 15.68
C HIS A 78 2.67 7.49 15.93
N ILE A 79 1.98 6.78 15.04
CA ILE A 79 1.69 5.36 15.19
C ILE A 79 2.19 4.65 13.94
N LEU A 80 3.06 3.66 14.12
CA LEU A 80 3.40 2.68 13.09
C LEU A 80 2.59 1.42 13.38
N GLY A 81 1.52 1.22 12.63
CA GLY A 81 0.62 0.08 12.80
C GLY A 81 -0.28 -0.12 11.60
N ILE A 82 -1.11 -1.15 11.67
CA ILE A 82 -2.09 -1.48 10.64
C ILE A 82 -3.40 -0.78 10.99
N PRO A 83 -3.90 0.16 10.18
CA PRO A 83 -5.22 0.73 10.43
C PRO A 83 -6.30 -0.33 10.24
N LYS A 84 -7.15 -0.53 11.26
CA LYS A 84 -8.34 -1.38 11.13
C LYS A 84 -9.27 -0.89 10.03
N VAL A 85 -9.34 0.43 9.88
CA VAL A 85 -10.28 1.11 8.98
C VAL A 85 -9.65 2.35 8.38
N PHE A 86 -9.83 2.55 7.07
CA PHE A 86 -9.43 3.78 6.37
C PHE A 86 -10.57 4.80 6.27
N LYS A 87 -10.25 6.08 6.06
CA LYS A 87 -11.20 7.22 6.04
C LYS A 87 -12.51 6.96 5.32
N ARG A 88 -12.43 6.50 4.06
CA ARG A 88 -13.60 6.29 3.21
C ARG A 88 -14.47 5.13 3.72
N ALA A 89 -13.82 4.01 4.09
CA ALA A 89 -14.50 2.87 4.68
C ALA A 89 -15.19 3.25 5.99
N ALA A 90 -14.51 3.97 6.88
CA ALA A 90 -15.09 4.43 8.15
C ALA A 90 -16.34 5.27 7.93
N ARG A 91 -16.31 6.20 6.97
CA ARG A 91 -17.45 7.06 6.64
C ARG A 91 -18.68 6.25 6.21
N ASP A 92 -18.46 5.25 5.36
CA ASP A 92 -19.54 4.50 4.72
C ASP A 92 -20.02 3.30 5.58
N MET A 93 -19.24 2.88 6.59
CA MET A 93 -19.63 1.82 7.52
C MET A 93 -20.70 2.24 8.52
N ARG A 94 -21.56 1.28 8.85
CA ARG A 94 -22.56 1.37 9.91
C ARG A 94 -21.92 1.24 11.30
N ASN A 95 -22.63 1.67 12.34
CA ASN A 95 -22.11 1.69 13.71
C ASN A 95 -21.91 0.28 14.30
N ASP A 96 -22.81 -0.66 14.01
CA ASP A 96 -22.70 -2.07 14.38
C ASP A 96 -21.41 -2.72 13.85
N ALA A 97 -21.03 -2.39 12.62
CA ALA A 97 -19.79 -2.86 12.02
C ALA A 97 -18.53 -2.26 12.68
N LEU A 98 -18.61 -1.01 13.16
CA LEU A 98 -17.50 -0.38 13.88
C LEU A 98 -17.32 -1.00 15.27
N GLU A 99 -18.41 -1.25 15.99
CA GLU A 99 -18.38 -1.93 17.29
C GLU A 99 -17.81 -3.34 17.18
N ALA A 100 -18.15 -4.07 16.12
CA ALA A 100 -17.58 -5.39 15.84
C ALA A 100 -16.05 -5.37 15.64
N LEU A 101 -15.48 -4.24 15.21
CA LEU A 101 -14.04 -4.01 15.11
C LEU A 101 -13.40 -3.50 16.41
N GLY A 102 -14.21 -3.34 17.46
CA GLY A 102 -13.82 -2.76 18.74
C GLY A 102 -13.62 -1.24 18.69
N ILE A 103 -14.24 -0.57 17.73
CA ILE A 103 -14.17 0.89 17.57
C ILE A 103 -15.46 1.52 18.10
N ASP A 104 -15.34 2.47 19.02
CA ASP A 104 -16.45 3.29 19.50
C ASP A 104 -17.02 4.13 18.34
N PRO A 105 -18.31 3.95 17.95
CA PRO A 105 -18.92 4.70 16.87
C PRO A 105 -18.90 6.21 17.06
N THR A 106 -18.90 6.70 18.31
CA THR A 106 -18.80 8.14 18.60
C THR A 106 -17.46 8.72 18.12
N LYS A 107 -16.43 7.88 18.00
CA LYS A 107 -15.08 8.24 17.56
C LYS A 107 -14.87 8.07 16.05
N LYS A 108 -15.90 7.71 15.28
CA LYS A 108 -15.84 7.59 13.81
C LYS A 108 -15.24 8.84 13.13
N HIS A 109 -15.54 10.04 13.64
CA HIS A 109 -14.99 11.30 13.12
C HIS A 109 -13.47 11.40 13.27
N VAL A 110 -12.88 10.76 14.28
CA VAL A 110 -11.42 10.73 14.50
C VAL A 110 -10.73 10.02 13.34
N ILE A 111 -11.26 8.88 12.89
CA ILE A 111 -10.69 8.07 11.79
C ILE A 111 -10.55 8.88 10.50
N GLN A 112 -11.50 9.80 10.25
CA GLN A 112 -11.49 10.68 9.08
C GLN A 112 -10.37 11.75 9.15
N LYS A 113 -9.91 12.07 10.35
CA LYS A 113 -8.87 13.07 10.62
C LYS A 113 -7.46 12.48 10.71
N ILE A 114 -7.32 11.16 10.90
CA ILE A 114 -6.01 10.48 10.88
C ILE A 114 -5.29 10.75 9.55
N HIS A 115 -4.03 11.15 9.58
CA HIS A 115 -3.19 11.19 8.38
C HIS A 115 -2.52 9.84 8.17
N TYR A 116 -2.58 9.31 6.95
CA TYR A 116 -2.03 8.00 6.60
C TYR A 116 -0.92 8.19 5.58
N ASN A 117 0.32 8.00 6.01
CA ASN A 117 1.49 8.07 5.16
C ASN A 117 1.92 6.65 4.76
N TRP A 118 2.34 6.54 3.49
CA TRP A 118 2.88 5.29 2.96
C TRP A 118 4.31 5.10 3.45
N ILE A 119 4.63 3.84 3.75
CA ILE A 119 5.99 3.38 3.98
C ILE A 119 6.42 2.71 2.69
N ASN A 120 7.53 3.17 2.13
CA ASN A 120 7.94 2.82 0.77
C ASN A 120 8.85 1.59 0.78
N ASP A 121 9.79 1.58 1.71
CA ASP A 121 10.86 0.60 1.83
C ASP A 121 11.25 0.41 3.30
N THR A 122 12.14 -0.55 3.54
CA THR A 122 12.63 -0.90 4.88
C THR A 122 13.44 0.24 5.51
N GLU A 123 14.19 1.00 4.73
CA GLU A 123 14.98 2.12 5.24
C GLU A 123 14.07 3.24 5.78
N HIS A 124 13.02 3.58 5.02
CA HIS A 124 11.98 4.52 5.44
C HIS A 124 11.30 4.03 6.72
N PHE A 125 10.98 2.73 6.82
CA PHE A 125 10.43 2.14 8.04
C PHE A 125 11.36 2.33 9.25
N ASP A 126 12.63 1.97 9.12
CA ASP A 126 13.60 2.07 10.22
C ASP A 126 13.85 3.52 10.63
N ASN A 127 13.90 4.43 9.67
CA ASN A 127 14.00 5.87 9.92
C ASN A 127 12.77 6.40 10.67
N LEU A 128 11.57 5.92 10.34
CA LEU A 128 10.34 6.25 11.06
C LEU A 128 10.34 5.69 12.49
N VAL A 129 10.81 4.45 12.69
CA VAL A 129 10.96 3.87 14.04
C VAL A 129 11.92 4.72 14.88
N LYS A 130 13.10 5.06 14.34
CA LYS A 130 14.07 5.95 15.01
C LYS A 130 13.46 7.32 15.31
N TYR A 131 12.70 7.89 14.38
CA TYR A 131 11.99 9.17 14.56
C TYR A 131 10.93 9.11 15.67
N CYS A 132 10.23 7.98 15.82
CA CYS A 132 9.26 7.78 16.89
C CYS A 132 9.95 7.58 18.25
N LYS A 133 11.09 6.87 18.29
CA LYS A 133 11.89 6.67 19.51
C LYS A 133 12.46 7.96 20.11
N LYS A 134 12.63 9.02 19.32
CA LYS A 134 13.05 10.34 19.81
C LYS A 134 11.94 11.09 20.59
N LYS A 135 10.71 10.58 20.59
CA LYS A 135 9.56 11.18 21.27
C LYS A 135 9.21 10.40 22.54
N THR A 136 8.08 10.73 23.15
CA THR A 136 7.55 9.97 24.28
C THR A 136 6.91 8.69 23.76
N VAL A 137 7.63 7.57 23.85
CA VAL A 137 7.14 6.25 23.42
C VAL A 137 6.09 5.75 24.42
N LEU A 138 4.94 5.32 23.89
CA LEU A 138 3.81 4.80 24.67
C LEU A 138 3.79 3.27 24.62
N VAL A 139 4.02 2.71 23.42
CA VAL A 139 4.03 1.27 23.17
C VAL A 139 5.11 0.99 22.14
N GLU A 140 5.84 -0.11 22.34
CA GLU A 140 6.78 -0.65 21.36
C GLU A 140 6.65 -2.17 21.33
N ASN A 141 6.56 -2.76 20.13
CA ASN A 141 6.53 -4.20 19.92
C ASN A 141 7.49 -4.60 18.80
N GLU A 142 8.65 -5.13 19.16
CA GLU A 142 9.72 -5.47 18.21
C GLU A 142 9.39 -6.64 17.28
N ASN A 143 8.37 -7.44 17.61
CA ASN A 143 7.94 -8.57 16.80
C ASN A 143 7.22 -8.14 15.50
N VAL A 144 6.77 -6.89 15.42
CA VAL A 144 6.09 -6.37 14.24
C VAL A 144 7.13 -5.86 13.23
N LEU A 145 7.48 -6.70 12.26
CA LEU A 145 8.47 -6.36 11.24
C LEU A 145 7.82 -5.78 9.99
N TYR A 146 8.55 -4.91 9.29
CA TYR A 146 8.15 -4.45 7.97
C TYR A 146 8.43 -5.53 6.93
N GLU A 147 7.38 -6.05 6.30
CA GLU A 147 7.52 -6.83 5.08
C GLU A 147 7.33 -5.90 3.88
N SER A 148 8.39 -5.74 3.07
CA SER A 148 8.22 -5.11 1.76
C SER A 148 7.23 -5.94 0.96
N VAL A 149 6.17 -5.31 0.47
CA VAL A 149 5.32 -5.91 -0.57
C VAL A 149 5.99 -5.62 -1.91
N THR A 150 7.22 -6.08 -2.03
CA THR A 150 7.80 -6.35 -3.33
C THR A 150 6.99 -7.48 -3.93
N ASN A 151 6.56 -7.29 -5.18
CA ASN A 151 5.85 -8.32 -5.90
C ASN A 151 6.79 -9.54 -5.90
N LYS A 152 6.39 -10.69 -5.33
CA LYS A 152 7.26 -11.89 -5.25
C LYS A 152 7.91 -12.20 -6.61
N ILE A 153 7.18 -11.92 -7.68
CA ILE A 153 7.63 -12.00 -9.07
C ILE A 153 8.76 -11.00 -9.38
N LEU A 154 8.65 -9.73 -8.97
CA LEU A 154 9.70 -8.74 -9.16
C LEU A 154 10.93 -9.03 -8.31
N ASP A 155 10.77 -9.49 -7.06
CA ASP A 155 11.90 -9.94 -6.25
C ASP A 155 12.57 -11.18 -6.82
N ASN A 156 11.79 -12.13 -7.35
CA ASN A 156 12.33 -13.30 -8.03
C ASN A 156 13.03 -12.89 -9.33
N ILE A 157 12.47 -11.96 -10.11
CA ILE A 157 13.10 -11.42 -11.33
C ILE A 157 14.40 -10.66 -10.97
N GLN A 158 14.40 -9.88 -9.89
CA GLN A 158 15.59 -9.17 -9.40
C GLN A 158 16.66 -10.18 -8.98
N LYS A 159 16.29 -11.20 -8.19
CA LYS A 159 17.19 -12.30 -7.80
C LYS A 159 17.67 -13.13 -8.98
N MET A 160 16.84 -13.34 -10.00
CA MET A 160 17.23 -14.00 -11.25
C MET A 160 18.21 -13.14 -12.05
N LYS A 161 17.98 -11.82 -12.14
CA LYS A 161 18.90 -10.86 -12.77
C LYS A 161 20.23 -10.72 -12.03
N GLU A 162 20.21 -10.86 -10.70
CA GLU A 162 21.42 -10.88 -9.87
C GLU A 162 22.14 -12.26 -9.95
N ALA A 163 21.39 -13.34 -10.19
CA ALA A 163 21.91 -14.69 -10.42
C ALA A 163 22.44 -14.92 -11.85
N ASP A 164 22.35 -13.96 -12.76
CA ASP A 164 22.87 -14.04 -14.13
C ASP A 164 24.41 -13.87 -14.20
N LYS A 165 25.11 -14.73 -13.47
CA LYS A 165 26.42 -15.23 -13.86
C LYS A 165 26.40 -16.76 -13.74
N PHE A 166 25.55 -17.41 -14.52
CA PHE A 166 25.70 -18.84 -14.76
C PHE A 166 27.12 -19.12 -15.21
N THR A 167 27.77 -20.04 -14.51
CA THR A 167 29.11 -20.49 -14.86
C THR A 167 29.07 -21.18 -16.22
N LYS A 168 30.20 -21.21 -16.93
CA LYS A 168 30.29 -21.87 -18.24
C LYS A 168 29.88 -23.35 -18.18
N GLU A 169 30.03 -23.96 -17.01
CA GLU A 169 29.73 -25.36 -16.72
C GLU A 169 28.22 -25.61 -16.59
N GLU A 170 27.50 -24.75 -15.87
CA GLU A 170 26.04 -24.81 -15.76
C GLU A 170 25.37 -24.58 -17.12
N MET A 171 25.90 -23.65 -17.91
CA MET A 171 25.46 -23.42 -19.29
C MET A 171 25.77 -24.59 -20.23
N ALA A 172 26.80 -25.40 -19.95
CA ALA A 172 27.12 -26.59 -20.73
C ALA A 172 26.19 -27.75 -20.40
N GLN A 173 25.87 -27.95 -19.11
CA GLN A 173 24.89 -28.95 -18.66
C GLN A 173 23.49 -28.65 -19.19
N PHE A 174 23.05 -27.38 -19.15
CA PHE A 174 21.76 -26.98 -19.70
C PHE A 174 21.65 -27.29 -21.21
N LYS A 175 22.71 -27.02 -21.99
CA LYS A 175 22.77 -27.36 -23.43
C LYS A 175 22.76 -28.85 -23.70
N SER A 176 23.28 -29.66 -22.78
CA SER A 176 23.23 -31.12 -22.86
C SER A 176 21.84 -31.68 -22.56
N MET A 177 21.09 -31.04 -21.65
CA MET A 177 19.75 -31.50 -21.26
C MET A 177 18.67 -31.11 -22.28
N TYR A 178 18.86 -29.99 -23.00
CA TYR A 178 17.91 -29.50 -23.99
C TYR A 178 18.59 -29.22 -25.35
N PRO A 179 19.02 -30.26 -26.09
CA PRO A 179 19.74 -30.11 -27.36
C PRO A 179 18.90 -29.41 -28.45
N ASP A 180 17.58 -29.52 -28.38
CA ASP A 180 16.64 -28.91 -29.34
C ASP A 180 16.42 -27.40 -29.10
N ALA A 181 16.91 -26.85 -27.97
CA ALA A 181 16.85 -25.42 -27.71
C ALA A 181 17.84 -24.61 -28.58
N MET A 182 18.52 -25.22 -29.56
CA MET A 182 19.48 -24.57 -30.48
C MET A 182 18.85 -23.73 -31.60
N ASP A 183 17.52 -23.74 -31.79
CA ASP A 183 16.88 -23.03 -32.91
C ASP A 183 16.75 -21.49 -32.73
N TRP A 184 17.02 -20.96 -31.54
CA TRP A 184 17.04 -19.51 -31.26
C TRP A 184 18.12 -18.71 -32.03
N LYS A 185 19.08 -19.36 -32.70
CA LYS A 185 20.03 -18.68 -33.59
C LYS A 185 19.53 -18.45 -35.01
N LYS A 186 18.37 -18.99 -35.42
CA LYS A 186 17.84 -18.81 -36.79
C LYS A 186 16.95 -17.58 -37.00
N ALA A 187 16.76 -16.73 -35.99
CA ALA A 187 15.92 -15.53 -36.09
C ALA A 187 16.68 -14.20 -36.13
N ASN A 188 17.96 -14.18 -36.53
CA ASN A 188 18.70 -12.95 -36.80
C ASN A 188 18.97 -12.75 -38.30
N ASN A 189 17.90 -12.72 -39.11
CA ASN A 189 17.89 -11.95 -40.35
C ASN A 189 17.38 -10.54 -40.03
N PHE A 190 18.19 -9.76 -39.31
CA PHE A 190 18.01 -8.31 -39.29
C PHE A 190 18.59 -7.76 -40.58
N HIS A 191 17.70 -7.44 -41.52
CA HIS A 191 18.01 -6.62 -42.68
C HIS A 191 18.51 -5.25 -42.19
N CYS A 192 19.80 -5.00 -42.32
CA CYS A 192 20.40 -3.70 -42.09
C CYS A 192 19.97 -2.78 -43.25
N PHE A 193 19.03 -1.87 -42.99
CA PHE A 193 18.76 -0.74 -43.87
C PHE A 193 19.97 0.22 -43.81
N LYS A 194 20.80 0.19 -44.86
CA LYS A 194 21.68 1.31 -45.18
C LYS A 194 20.83 2.42 -45.82
N LEU A 195 20.60 3.52 -45.11
CA LEU A 195 20.28 4.80 -45.72
C LEU A 195 21.62 5.48 -46.05
N ASN A 196 21.97 5.50 -47.34
CA ASN A 196 23.07 6.30 -47.85
C ASN A 196 22.64 7.78 -47.87
N ALA A 197 23.47 8.64 -47.28
CA ALA A 197 23.48 10.06 -47.60
C ALA A 197 24.26 10.24 -48.92
N ALA A 198 23.66 10.98 -49.85
CA ALA A 198 24.29 11.62 -51.00
C ALA A 198 23.85 13.09 -51.00
#